data_AF-D2S1Z9-F1
#
_entry.id   AF-D2S1Z9-F1
#
_cell.length_a   1.000
_cell.length_b   1.000
_cell.length_c   1.000
_cell.angle_alpha   90.00
_cell.angle_beta   90.00
_cell.angle_gamma   90.00
#
_symmetry.space_group_name_H-M   'P 1'
#
loop_
_entity.id
_entity.type
_entity.pdbx_description
1 polymer ?
#
loop_
_entity_poly.entity_id
_entity_poly.type
_entity_poly.pdbx_seq_one_letter_code
_entity_poly.pdbx_strand_id
1 'polypeptide(L)' 'MPECEECGGFVTQDFIRVFGIGGEVHGCPHCMTNRELGDGEATSRTE' A
#
# COMPACT_ATOMS: atom_id res chain seq x y z
N MET A 1 12.78 -1.14 7.30
CA MET A 1 12.17 -1.79 6.11
C MET A 1 10.75 -1.24 6.06
N PRO A 2 10.29 -0.66 4.95
CA PRO A 2 9.00 0.03 4.97
C PRO A 2 7.84 -0.93 5.26
N GLU A 3 6.79 -0.40 5.87
CA GLU A 3 5.62 -1.15 6.33
C GLU A 3 4.33 -0.50 5.84
N CYS A 4 3.28 -1.30 5.70
CA CYS A 4 1.94 -0.85 5.36
C CYS A 4 1.28 -0.23 6.60
N GLU A 5 0.72 0.97 6.46
CA GLU A 5 0.07 1.70 7.55
C GLU A 5 -1.25 1.04 8.02
N GLU A 6 -1.89 0.23 7.17
CA GLU A 6 -3.18 -0.41 7.51
C GLU A 6 -3.00 -1.73 8.27
N CYS A 7 -2.11 -2.61 7.80
CA CYS A 7 -1.95 -3.94 8.38
C CYS A 7 -0.59 -4.21 9.04
N GLY A 8 0.36 -3.27 8.97
CA GLY A 8 1.74 -3.46 9.45
C GLY A 8 2.56 -4.46 8.62
N GLY A 9 2.04 -4.89 7.47
CA GLY A 9 2.70 -5.82 6.57
C GLY A 9 3.96 -5.24 5.94
N PHE A 10 4.98 -6.06 5.74
CA PHE A 10 6.23 -5.62 5.14
C PHE A 10 6.07 -5.30 3.64
N VAL A 11 6.61 -4.16 3.20
CA VAL A 11 6.62 -3.74 1.79
C VAL A 11 7.99 -3.26 1.33
N THR A 12 8.23 -3.28 0.01
CA THR A 12 9.49 -2.80 -0.57
C THR A 12 9.44 -1.31 -0.91
N GLN A 13 10.60 -0.67 -1.02
CA GLN A 13 10.67 0.73 -1.48
C GLN A 13 10.14 0.89 -2.91
N ASP A 14 10.36 -0.11 -3.79
CA ASP A 14 9.78 -0.12 -5.14
C ASP A 14 8.25 -0.16 -5.10
N PHE A 15 7.67 -0.88 -4.14
CA PHE A 15 6.21 -0.93 -3.96
C PHE A 15 5.67 0.44 -3.57
N ILE A 16 6.27 1.10 -2.58
CA ILE A 16 5.90 2.48 -2.18
C ILE A 16 6.03 3.45 -3.35
N ARG A 17 7.06 3.29 -4.20
CA ARG A 17 7.26 4.19 -5.33
C ARG A 17 6.13 4.13 -6.36
N VAL A 18 5.47 2.98 -6.50
CA VAL A 18 4.40 2.76 -7.48
C VAL A 18 3.02 3.00 -6.87
N PHE A 19 2.80 2.50 -5.65
CA PHE A 19 1.48 2.45 -5.01
C PHE A 19 1.36 3.36 -3.79
N GLY A 20 2.41 4.07 -3.42
CA GLY A 20 2.43 4.96 -2.27
C GLY A 20 2.25 6.42 -2.63
N ILE A 21 1.84 7.20 -1.63
CA ILE A 21 1.77 8.66 -1.68
C ILE A 21 2.63 9.18 -0.53
N GLY A 22 3.45 10.21 -0.77
CA GLY A 22 4.26 10.80 0.31
C GLY A 22 5.36 9.89 0.89
N GLY A 23 5.58 8.70 0.33
CA GLY A 23 6.53 7.72 0.85
C GLY A 23 5.91 6.66 1.77
N GLU A 24 4.59 6.61 1.87
CA GLU A 24 3.82 5.65 2.67
C GLU A 24 2.77 4.94 1.81
N VAL A 25 2.30 3.77 2.26
CA VAL A 25 1.20 3.00 1.64
C VAL A 25 0.18 2.65 2.70
N HIS A 26 -1.09 2.81 2.37
CA HIS A 26 -2.21 2.40 3.23
C HIS A 26 -2.78 1.05 2.82
N GLY A 27 -2.35 0.47 1.70
CA GLY A 27 -2.74 -0.88 1.28
C GLY A 27 -1.56 -1.63 0.69
N CYS A 28 -1.49 -2.93 0.96
CA CYS A 28 -0.42 -3.79 0.47
C CYS A 28 -0.94 -5.17 0.07
N PRO A 29 -0.12 -6.01 -0.61
CA PRO A 29 -0.55 -7.34 -1.08
C PRO A 29 -0.90 -8.32 0.05
N HIS A 30 -0.63 -7.94 1.30
CA HIS A 30 -0.89 -8.74 2.49
C HIS A 30 -2.31 -8.57 3.02
N CYS A 31 -2.90 -7.37 2.87
CA CYS A 31 -4.25 -7.04 3.30
C CYS A 31 -5.22 -6.83 2.12
N MET A 32 -4.70 -6.52 0.92
CA MET A 32 -5.47 -6.25 -0.29
C MET A 32 -5.14 -7.21 -1.43
N THR A 33 -6.10 -7.40 -2.33
CA THR A 33 -5.91 -8.11 -3.59
C THR A 33 -5.26 -7.21 -4.64
N ASN A 34 -4.60 -7.81 -5.64
CA ASN A 34 -4.02 -7.06 -6.76
C ASN A 34 -5.03 -6.20 -7.53
N ARG A 35 -6.33 -6.56 -7.49
CA ARG A 35 -7.40 -5.78 -8.11
C ARG A 35 -7.59 -4.45 -7.38
N GLU A 36 -7.72 -4.50 -6.06
CA GLU A 36 -7.90 -3.31 -5.20
C GLU A 36 -6.67 -2.38 -5.29
N LEU A 37 -5.46 -2.97 -5.27
CA LEU A 37 -4.22 -2.21 -5.49
C LEU A 37 -4.20 -1.52 -6.87
N GLY A 38 -4.68 -2.20 -7.92
CA GLY A 38 -4.74 -1.67 -9.28
C GLY A 38 -5.79 -0.57 -9.49
N ASP A 39 -6.85 -0.56 -8.70
CA ASP A 39 -7.87 0.50 -8.68
C ASP A 39 -7.37 1.76 -7.95
N GLY A 40 -6.20 1.68 -7.28
CA GLY A 40 -5.58 2.78 -6.53
C GLY A 40 -5.91 2.78 -5.04
N GLU A 41 -6.55 1.71 -4.53
CA GLU A 41 -6.99 1.64 -3.15
C GLU A 41 -5.83 1.63 -2.13
N ALA A 42 -4.62 1.28 -2.61
CA ALA A 42 -3.38 1.35 -1.82
C ALA A 42 -3.05 2.75 -1.27
N THR A 43 -3.62 3.78 -1.91
CA THR A 43 -3.41 5.19 -1.56
C THR A 43 -4.66 5.86 -0.98
N SER A 44 -5.84 5.28 -1.20
CA SER A 44 -7.08 5.83 -0.65
C SER A 44 -7.16 5.46 0.81
N ARG A 45 -7.01 6.47 1.68
CA ARG A 45 -7.41 6.33 3.08
C ARG A 45 -8.93 6.19 3.10
N THR A 46 -9.42 4.94 3.16
CA THR A 46 -10.85 4.65 3.29
C THR A 46 -11.34 5.31 4.57
N GLU A 47 -12.19 6.33 4.43
CA GLU A 47 -12.86 7.01 5.55
C GLU A 47 -14.09 6.22 6.03
#